data_AF-A0A8S0FQW0-F1
#
_entry.id   AF-A0A8S0FQW0-F1
#
_cell.length_a   1.000
_cell.length_b   1.000
_cell.length_c   1.000
_cell.angle_alpha   90.00
_cell.angle_beta   90.00
_cell.angle_gamma   90.00
#
_symmetry.space_group_name_H-M   'P 1'
#
loop_
_entity.id
_entity.type
_entity.pdbx_description
1 polymer ?
#
loop_
_entity_poly.entity_id
_entity_poly.type
_entity_poly.pdbx_seq_one_letter_code
_entity_poly.pdbx_strand_id
1 'polypeptide(L)'
;MMKLMFASDIHGSLPATERVLELFAQSGAQWLVILGDVLNHGPRNALPEGYAPAKVAERLNEVAHKVIAVRGNCDSEVDQMLLHFPITAPWQQVLLEKQRLFLTHGHLFGPENLPALNQNVSLSSMP
;
A
#
# COMPACT_ATOMS: atom_id res chain seq x y z
N MET A 1 2.41 -14.03 17.42
CA MET A 1 3.24 -12.98 16.80
C MET A 1 2.55 -12.50 15.53
N MET A 2 2.31 -11.20 15.38
CA MET A 2 1.68 -10.62 14.18
C MET A 2 2.69 -10.57 13.03
N LYS A 3 2.28 -10.99 11.84
CA LYS A 3 3.07 -10.97 10.60
C LYS A 3 2.32 -10.14 9.56
N LEU A 4 2.99 -9.13 9.04
CA LEU A 4 2.51 -8.24 7.99
C LEU A 4 3.31 -8.49 6.72
N MET A 5 2.69 -8.29 5.56
CA MET A 5 3.38 -8.20 4.27
C MET A 5 3.16 -6.81 3.69
N PHE A 6 4.19 -6.18 3.16
CA PHE A 6 4.14 -4.84 2.60
C PHE A 6 4.26 -4.89 1.08
N ALA A 7 3.50 -4.03 0.39
CA ALA A 7 3.62 -3.72 -1.03
C ALA A 7 3.42 -2.21 -1.22
N SER A 8 3.98 -1.64 -2.29
CA SER A 8 3.88 -0.21 -2.63
C SER A 8 4.04 -0.05 -4.14
N ASP A 9 3.63 1.08 -4.69
CA ASP A 9 3.96 1.54 -6.06
C ASP A 9 3.61 0.49 -7.14
N ILE A 10 2.40 -0.08 -7.01
CA ILE A 10 1.89 -1.10 -7.92
C ILE A 10 1.62 -0.50 -9.30
N HIS A 11 1.15 0.76 -9.34
CA HIS A 11 0.94 1.54 -10.55
C HIS A 11 0.13 0.82 -11.64
N GLY A 12 -0.84 -0.02 -11.24
CA GLY A 12 -1.69 -0.76 -12.17
C GLY A 12 -1.01 -1.93 -12.90
N SER A 13 0.18 -2.37 -12.48
CA SER A 13 0.84 -3.55 -13.04
C SER A 13 0.16 -4.85 -12.57
N LEU A 14 -0.50 -5.54 -13.50
CA LEU A 14 -1.15 -6.83 -13.20
C LEU A 14 -0.15 -7.94 -12.84
N PRO A 15 0.97 -8.15 -13.57
CA PRO A 15 1.95 -9.18 -13.20
C PRO A 15 2.52 -8.98 -11.79
N ALA A 16 2.82 -7.73 -11.41
CA ALA A 16 3.28 -7.41 -10.06
C ALA A 16 2.20 -7.72 -9.02
N THR A 17 0.95 -7.35 -9.30
CA THR A 17 -0.19 -7.61 -8.41
C THR A 17 -0.40 -9.10 -8.16
N GLU A 18 -0.40 -9.91 -9.21
CA GLU A 18 -0.55 -11.36 -9.09
C GLU A 18 0.59 -11.99 -8.28
N ARG A 19 1.83 -11.52 -8.50
CA ARG A 19 2.98 -11.97 -7.72
C ARG A 19 2.88 -11.59 -6.25
N VAL A 20 2.44 -10.36 -5.94
CA VAL A 20 2.20 -9.91 -4.56
C VAL A 20 1.15 -10.79 -3.87
N LEU A 21 0.04 -11.08 -4.55
CA LEU A 21 -1.03 -11.92 -3.99
C LEU A 21 -0.58 -13.37 -3.76
N GLU A 22 0.20 -13.93 -4.69
CA GLU A 22 0.79 -15.26 -4.54
C GLU A 22 1.71 -15.34 -3.31
N LEU A 23 2.63 -14.38 -3.20
CA LEU A 23 3.54 -14.27 -2.05
C LEU A 23 2.77 -14.05 -0.75
N PHE A 24 1.71 -13.24 -0.77
CA PHE A 24 0.86 -13.00 0.40
C PHE A 24 0.21 -14.30 0.87
N ALA A 25 -0.37 -15.08 -0.05
CA ALA A 25 -0.98 -16.37 0.26
C ALA A 25 0.03 -17.37 0.89
N GLN A 26 1.28 -17.36 0.42
CA GLN A 26 2.34 -18.25 0.92
C GLN A 26 2.98 -17.74 2.21
N SER A 27 2.92 -16.44 2.49
CA SER A 27 3.65 -15.81 3.59
C SER A 27 3.13 -16.16 4.98
N GLY A 28 1.85 -16.52 5.11
CA GLY A 28 1.16 -16.64 6.39
C GLY A 28 0.94 -15.30 7.11
N ALA A 29 1.12 -14.16 6.42
CA ALA A 29 0.80 -12.84 6.96
C ALA A 29 -0.71 -12.68 7.20
N GLN A 30 -1.09 -11.97 8.25
CA GLN A 30 -2.50 -11.71 8.55
C GLN A 30 -3.06 -10.54 7.72
N TRP A 31 -2.20 -9.57 7.40
CA TRP A 31 -2.58 -8.35 6.69
C TRP A 31 -1.61 -8.07 5.54
N LEU A 32 -2.18 -7.65 4.41
CA LEU A 32 -1.47 -7.05 3.30
C LEU A 32 -1.51 -5.53 3.46
N VAL A 33 -0.35 -4.93 3.69
CA VAL A 33 -0.20 -3.49 3.86
C VAL A 33 0.22 -2.87 2.54
N ILE A 34 -0.65 -2.04 1.95
CA ILE A 34 -0.39 -1.34 0.67
C ILE A 34 -0.05 0.12 0.96
N LEU A 35 1.18 0.53 0.62
CA LEU A 35 1.70 1.86 0.91
C LEU A 35 1.42 2.90 -0.18
N GLY A 36 0.32 2.77 -0.93
CA GLY A 36 -0.14 3.75 -1.92
C GLY A 36 0.27 3.46 -3.36
N ASP A 37 -0.19 4.30 -4.28
CA ASP A 37 0.08 4.30 -5.72
C ASP A 37 -0.33 2.97 -6.37
N VAL A 38 -1.64 2.69 -6.32
CA VAL A 38 -2.19 1.36 -6.62
C VAL A 38 -2.50 1.15 -8.10
N LEU A 39 -3.27 2.06 -8.70
CA LEU A 39 -3.89 1.85 -10.03
C LEU A 39 -3.34 2.79 -11.11
N ASN A 40 -3.19 4.07 -10.78
CA ASN A 40 -2.69 5.07 -11.69
C ASN A 40 -1.18 4.91 -11.91
N HIS A 41 -0.71 4.95 -13.16
CA HIS A 41 0.72 4.83 -13.45
C HIS A 41 1.52 6.08 -13.05
N GLY A 42 0.86 7.22 -12.89
CA GLY A 42 1.48 8.50 -12.60
C GLY A 42 2.00 9.19 -13.88
N PRO A 43 1.70 10.48 -14.09
CA PRO A 43 1.97 11.18 -15.35
C PRO A 43 3.46 11.34 -15.69
N ARG A 44 4.35 11.11 -14.72
CA ARG A 44 5.80 11.21 -14.88
C ARG A 44 6.45 9.88 -15.29
N ASN A 45 5.70 8.77 -15.21
CA ASN A 45 6.22 7.44 -15.42
C ASN A 45 5.76 6.89 -16.77
N ALA A 46 6.61 6.05 -17.39
CA ALA A 46 6.17 5.18 -18.46
C ALA A 46 5.10 4.20 -17.93
N LEU A 47 4.27 3.66 -18.84
CA LEU A 47 3.36 2.59 -18.46
C LEU A 47 4.17 1.38 -17.96
N PRO A 48 3.82 0.80 -16.79
CA PRO A 48 4.50 -0.39 -16.32
C PRO A 48 4.13 -1.61 -17.19
N GLU A 49 4.96 -2.65 -17.08
CA GLU A 49 4.69 -3.92 -17.74
C GLU A 49 3.33 -4.49 -17.29
N GLY A 50 2.50 -4.89 -18.26
CA GLY A 50 1.17 -5.43 -17.99
C GLY A 50 0.21 -4.45 -17.33
N TYR A 51 0.29 -3.16 -17.66
CA TYR A 51 -0.62 -2.13 -17.16
C TYR A 51 -2.08 -2.47 -17.44
N ALA A 52 -2.83 -2.85 -16.40
CA ALA A 52 -4.24 -3.22 -16.48
C ALA A 52 -4.98 -2.85 -15.16
N PRO A 53 -5.21 -1.55 -14.88
CA PRO A 53 -5.75 -1.07 -13.60
C PRO A 53 -7.07 -1.73 -13.18
N ALA A 54 -8.00 -1.91 -14.13
CA ALA A 54 -9.27 -2.56 -13.86
C ALA A 54 -9.08 -4.00 -13.35
N LYS A 55 -8.14 -4.75 -13.95
CA LYS A 55 -7.80 -6.10 -13.50
C LYS A 55 -7.08 -6.10 -12.16
N VAL A 56 -6.18 -5.15 -11.92
CA VAL A 56 -5.55 -4.98 -10.61
C VAL A 56 -6.60 -4.77 -9.51
N ALA A 57 -7.59 -3.91 -9.75
CA ALA A 57 -8.68 -3.70 -8.80
C ALA A 57 -9.48 -4.99 -8.54
N GLU A 58 -9.87 -5.73 -9.60
CA GLU A 58 -10.53 -7.03 -9.47
C GLU A 58 -9.73 -7.99 -8.56
N ARG A 59 -8.43 -8.16 -8.84
CA ARG A 59 -7.56 -9.09 -8.09
C ARG A 59 -7.35 -8.67 -6.64
N LEU A 60 -7.10 -7.39 -6.37
CA LEU A 60 -6.93 -6.89 -5.00
C LEU A 60 -8.23 -6.98 -4.19
N ASN A 61 -9.39 -6.83 -4.83
CA ASN A 61 -10.68 -6.94 -4.16
C ASN A 61 -10.97 -8.36 -3.62
N GLU A 62 -10.35 -9.40 -4.18
CA GLU A 62 -10.46 -10.79 -3.68
C GLU A 62 -9.96 -10.93 -2.23
N VAL A 63 -9.04 -10.05 -1.81
CA VAL A 63 -8.45 -10.04 -0.46
C VAL A 63 -8.75 -8.76 0.32
N ALA A 64 -9.72 -7.95 -0.12
CA ALA A 64 -10.04 -6.63 0.47
C ALA A 64 -10.16 -6.65 2.00
N HIS A 65 -10.77 -7.70 2.56
CA HIS A 65 -10.96 -7.89 4.00
C HIS A 65 -9.66 -8.07 4.81
N LYS A 66 -8.50 -8.20 4.14
CA LYS A 66 -7.16 -8.31 4.75
C LYS A 66 -6.24 -7.17 4.36
N VAL A 67 -6.73 -6.13 3.69
CA VAL A 67 -5.91 -5.00 3.23
C VAL A 67 -5.93 -3.85 4.23
N ILE A 68 -4.76 -3.32 4.54
CA ILE A 68 -4.56 -2.03 5.22
C ILE A 68 -3.82 -1.13 4.23
N ALA A 69 -4.42 -0.02 3.80
CA ALA A 69 -3.81 0.84 2.80
C ALA A 69 -3.67 2.30 3.26
N VAL A 70 -2.67 2.99 2.74
CA VAL A 70 -2.51 4.44 2.86
C VAL A 70 -2.49 5.07 1.47
N ARG A 71 -2.91 6.32 1.39
CA ARG A 71 -3.02 7.05 0.11
C ARG A 71 -1.65 7.40 -0.44
N GLY A 72 -1.38 7.01 -1.69
CA GLY A 72 -0.26 7.50 -2.48
C GLY A 72 -0.57 8.80 -3.22
N ASN A 73 0.44 9.42 -3.84
CA ASN A 73 0.23 10.69 -4.56
C ASN A 73 -0.44 10.53 -5.92
N CYS A 74 -0.43 9.33 -6.51
CA CYS A 74 -1.11 9.03 -7.76
C CYS A 74 -2.55 8.54 -7.56
N ASP A 75 -2.93 8.17 -6.33
CA ASP A 75 -4.27 7.67 -6.01
C ASP A 75 -5.32 8.78 -5.99
N SER A 76 -6.53 8.45 -6.45
CA SER A 76 -7.65 9.37 -6.65
C SER A 76 -8.96 8.82 -6.08
N GLU A 77 -10.01 9.64 -6.11
CA GLU A 77 -11.36 9.22 -5.71
C GLU A 77 -11.92 8.11 -6.61
N VAL A 78 -11.54 8.11 -7.89
CA VAL A 78 -11.93 7.05 -8.84
C VAL A 78 -11.34 5.71 -8.43
N ASP A 79 -10.09 5.69 -7.95
CA ASP A 79 -9.45 4.47 -7.49
C ASP A 79 -10.16 3.91 -6.24
N GLN A 80 -10.54 4.79 -5.31
CA GLN A 80 -11.34 4.40 -4.15
C GLN A 80 -12.71 3.84 -4.55
N MET A 81 -13.34 4.33 -5.62
CA MET A 81 -14.60 3.78 -6.12
C MET A 81 -14.46 2.35 -6.68
N LEU A 82 -13.28 1.97 -7.16
CA LEU A 82 -13.00 0.64 -7.71
C LEU A 82 -12.53 -0.37 -6.65
N LEU A 83 -11.86 0.11 -5.60
CA LEU A 83 -11.29 -0.73 -4.54
C LEU A 83 -12.27 -0.89 -3.36
N HIS A 84 -12.51 -2.14 -2.96
CA HIS A 84 -13.41 -2.51 -1.87
C HIS A 84 -12.79 -2.41 -0.47
N PHE A 85 -11.69 -1.67 -0.34
CA PHE A 85 -11.01 -1.39 0.92
C PHE A 85 -10.62 0.09 1.00
N PRO A 86 -10.53 0.67 2.21
CA PRO A 86 -10.20 2.09 2.35
C PRO A 86 -8.75 2.37 1.96
N ILE A 87 -8.54 3.33 1.05
CA ILE A 87 -7.21 3.80 0.61
C ILE A 87 -6.95 5.27 0.94
N THR A 88 -7.97 6.03 1.34
CA THR A 88 -7.88 7.50 1.42
C THR A 88 -7.12 8.03 2.63
N ALA A 89 -6.87 7.18 3.63
CA ALA A 89 -6.15 7.56 4.84
C ALA A 89 -4.71 8.00 4.49
N PRO A 90 -4.30 9.23 4.85
CA PRO A 90 -2.96 9.74 4.49
C PRO A 90 -1.83 9.07 5.30
N TRP A 91 -2.17 8.47 6.45
CA TRP A 91 -1.29 7.63 7.25
C TRP A 91 -2.11 6.69 8.13
N GLN A 92 -1.49 5.62 8.61
CA GLN A 92 -2.06 4.70 9.59
C GLN A 92 -1.01 4.28 10.64
N GLN A 93 -1.45 3.58 11.68
CA GLN A 93 -0.56 3.07 12.73
C GLN A 93 -0.81 1.59 12.97
N VAL A 94 0.27 0.83 13.17
CA VAL A 94 0.21 -0.52 13.71
C VAL A 94 0.95 -0.55 15.04
N LEU A 95 0.25 -0.97 16.09
CA LEU A 95 0.83 -1.17 17.41
C LEU A 95 1.28 -2.63 17.54
N LEU A 96 2.59 -2.81 17.68
CA LEU A 96 3.20 -4.09 18.03
C LEU A 96 3.56 -4.07 19.52
N GLU A 97 3.96 -5.21 20.07
CA GLU A 97 4.18 -5.36 21.52
C GLU A 97 5.12 -4.32 22.14
N LYS A 98 6.16 -3.89 21.40
CA LYS A 98 7.19 -2.95 21.89
C LYS A 98 7.47 -1.77 20.96
N GLN A 99 6.78 -1.70 19.83
CA GLN A 99 7.04 -0.69 18.80
C GLN A 99 5.75 -0.26 18.14
N ARG A 100 5.75 0.96 17.62
CA ARG A 100 4.70 1.47 16.75
C ARG A 100 5.26 1.61 15.34
N LEU A 101 4.51 1.15 14.35
CA LEU A 101 4.76 1.46 12.95
C LEU A 101 3.92 2.68 12.57
N PHE A 102 4.55 3.69 11.97
CA PHE A 102 3.87 4.78 11.30
C PHE A 102 3.89 4.51 9.80
N LEU A 103 2.72 4.23 9.23
CA LEU A 103 2.54 3.88 7.83
C LEU A 103 2.15 5.13 7.06
N THR A 104 2.89 5.45 6.01
CA THR A 104 2.63 6.58 5.10
C THR A 104 3.22 6.23 3.74
N HIS A 105 2.73 6.83 2.66
CA HIS A 105 3.30 6.61 1.34
C HIS A 105 4.75 7.15 1.28
N GLY A 106 4.91 8.47 1.46
CA GLY A 106 6.22 9.12 1.43
C GLY A 106 6.15 10.60 1.03
N HIS A 107 5.14 10.95 0.23
CA HIS A 107 4.96 12.31 -0.29
C HIS A 107 4.56 13.37 0.75
N LEU A 108 3.89 12.97 1.84
CA LEU A 108 3.54 13.87 2.95
C LEU A 108 4.56 13.80 4.09
N PHE A 109 4.88 12.58 4.52
CA PHE A 109 5.83 12.28 5.57
C PHE A 109 6.84 11.26 5.05
N GLY A 110 8.12 11.51 5.30
CA GLY A 110 9.25 10.74 4.78
C GLY A 110 10.55 11.07 5.52
N PRO A 111 11.70 10.54 5.09
CA PRO A 111 13.00 10.80 5.74
C PRO A 111 13.37 12.28 5.87
N GLU A 112 12.93 13.12 4.92
CA GLU A 112 13.18 14.57 4.91
C GLU A 112 12.09 15.39 5.62
N ASN A 113 10.95 14.78 5.95
CA ASN A 113 9.83 15.42 6.65
C ASN A 113 9.19 14.43 7.62
N LEU A 114 9.83 14.23 8.78
CA LEU A 114 9.38 13.26 9.76
C LEU A 114 8.10 13.76 10.47
N PRO A 115 7.12 12.87 10.72
CA PRO A 115 6.03 13.21 11.63
C PRO A 115 6.56 13.38 13.06
N ALA A 116 5.77 13.99 13.94
CA ALA A 116 6.09 14.06 15.36
C ALA A 116 6.06 12.65 15.99
N LEU A 117 7.20 11.97 15.98
CA LEU A 117 7.37 10.59 16.43
C LEU A 117 8.24 10.54 17.70
N ASN A 118 7.83 9.71 18.67
CA ASN A 118 8.70 9.34 19.79
C ASN A 118 9.79 8.37 19.30
N GLN A 119 10.89 8.23 20.05
CA GLN A 119 12.05 7.39 19.68
C GLN A 119 11.71 5.91 19.39
N ASN A 120 10.56 5.40 19.85
CA ASN A 120 10.15 3.99 19.68
C ASN A 120 9.24 3.75 18.46
N VAL A 121 9.24 4.65 17.48
CA VAL A 121 8.39 4.54 16.29
C VAL A 121 9.23 4.34 15.05
N SER A 122 8.94 3.27 14.31
CA SER A 122 9.55 3.03 12.99
C SER A 122 8.68 3.67 11.92
N LEU A 123 9.30 4.47 11.05
CA LEU A 123 8.67 4.98 9.83
C LEU A 123 8.72 3.89 8.76
N SER A 124 7.57 3.51 8.22
CA SER A 124 7.46 2.62 7.07
C SER A 124 6.88 3.42 5.91
N SER A 125 7.77 3.92 5.07
CA SER A 125 7.51 4.60 3.80
C SER A 125 8.41 3.96 2.75
N MET A 126 7.90 3.72 1.54
CA MET A 126 8.73 3.35 0.40
C MET A 126 8.72 4.51 -0.60
N PRO A 127 9.90 5.01 -1.02
CA PRO A 127 10.02 6.10 -1.98
C PRO A 127 9.68 5.67 -3.41
#